data_AF-A0A4Y2V9E3-F1
#
_entry.id   AF-A0A4Y2V9E3-F1
#
_cell.length_a   1.000
_cell.length_b   1.000
_cell.length_c   1.000
_cell.angle_alpha   90.00
_cell.angle_beta   90.00
_cell.angle_gamma   90.00
#
_symmetry.space_group_name_H-M   'P 1'
#
loop_
_entity.id
_entity.type
_entity.pdbx_description
1 polymer ?
#
loop_
_entity_poly.entity_id
_entity_poly.type
_entity_poly.pdbx_seq_one_letter_code
_entity_poly.pdbx_strand_id
1 'polypeptide(L)'
;MAICSPSLLPMLNFRVGSDLYDSDHFPLEVSYADSACVTQRPQRYLFQRADWAAFRQLAVITETMVVSNDIGEAIKTVTDQIISAADVAIPKSSSHPRKSRKPWWNDACREAYQNQRRLMGDFSSVSYLGESHRI
;
A
#
# COMPACT_ATOMS: atom_id res chain seq x y z
N MET A 1 -22.29 2.75 -5.16
CA MET A 1 -22.52 1.49 -4.43
C MET A 1 -21.19 0.78 -4.23
N ALA A 2 -20.95 0.16 -3.06
CA ALA A 2 -19.77 -0.65 -2.80
C ALA A 2 -20.18 -2.03 -2.27
N ILE A 3 -19.42 -3.06 -2.65
CA ILE A 3 -19.63 -4.46 -2.22
C ILE A 3 -18.30 -4.94 -1.64
N CYS A 4 -18.32 -5.53 -0.45
CA CYS A 4 -17.14 -6.11 0.18
C CYS A 4 -17.50 -7.46 0.85
N SER A 5 -16.48 -8.27 1.14
CA SER A 5 -16.69 -9.47 1.95
C SER A 5 -17.10 -9.10 3.38
N PRO A 6 -17.86 -9.94 4.09
CA PRO A 6 -18.24 -9.69 5.49
C PRO A 6 -17.02 -9.49 6.41
N SER A 7 -15.92 -10.16 6.12
CA SER A 7 -14.66 -10.04 6.85
C SER A 7 -13.96 -8.69 6.68
N LEU A 8 -14.17 -8.00 5.56
CA LEU A 8 -13.56 -6.70 5.28
C LEU A 8 -14.40 -5.53 5.77
N LEU A 9 -15.72 -5.71 5.90
CA LEU A 9 -16.65 -4.66 6.32
C LEU A 9 -16.24 -3.91 7.61
N PRO A 10 -15.84 -4.58 8.71
CA PRO A 10 -15.43 -3.87 9.94
C PRO A 10 -14.09 -3.13 9.78
N MET A 11 -13.31 -3.43 8.75
CA MET A 11 -12.02 -2.79 8.47
C MET A 11 -12.17 -1.56 7.58
N LEU A 12 -13.38 -1.17 7.18
CA LEU A 12 -13.63 -0.10 6.22
C LEU A 12 -14.54 0.98 6.82
N ASN A 13 -14.23 2.23 6.48
CA ASN A 13 -15.08 3.39 6.67
C ASN A 13 -15.71 3.77 5.33
N PHE A 14 -17.00 4.11 5.37
CA PHE A 14 -17.75 4.59 4.21
C PHE A 14 -18.24 6.00 4.49
N ARG A 15 -17.95 6.93 3.57
CA ARG A 15 -18.40 8.32 3.63
C ARG A 15 -18.89 8.77 2.28
N VAL A 16 -20.00 9.50 2.23
CA VAL A 16 -20.44 10.17 1.01
C VAL A 16 -19.67 11.48 0.91
N GLY A 17 -18.96 11.69 -0.20
CA GLY A 17 -18.28 12.95 -0.48
C GLY A 17 -19.28 14.09 -0.66
N SER A 18 -18.92 15.30 -0.26
CA SER A 18 -19.80 16.47 -0.34
C SER A 18 -19.70 17.22 -1.68
N ASP A 19 -18.78 16.82 -2.56
CA ASP A 19 -18.57 17.42 -3.87
C ASP A 19 -19.05 16.46 -4.97
N LEU A 20 -19.74 17.01 -5.97
CA LEU A 20 -20.28 16.28 -7.11
C LEU A 20 -19.25 16.03 -8.21
N TYR A 21 -18.14 16.80 -8.27
CA TYR A 21 -17.11 16.67 -9.31
C TYR A 21 -17.68 16.65 -10.74
N ASP A 22 -18.62 17.56 -11.03
CA ASP A 22 -19.32 17.68 -12.32
C ASP A 22 -20.12 16.44 -12.75
N SER A 23 -20.36 15.50 -11.82
CA SER A 23 -21.26 14.36 -11.96
C SER A 23 -22.64 14.69 -11.39
N ASP A 24 -23.68 13.96 -11.78
CA ASP A 24 -25.01 13.98 -11.15
C ASP A 24 -25.08 13.08 -9.89
N HIS A 25 -23.97 12.45 -9.53
CA HIS A 25 -23.86 11.53 -8.39
C HIS A 25 -22.72 11.90 -7.44
N PHE A 26 -23.02 11.92 -6.13
CA PHE A 26 -21.98 12.06 -5.09
C PHE A 26 -21.09 10.81 -5.04
N PRO A 27 -19.77 10.99 -4.90
CA PRO A 27 -18.86 9.87 -4.76
C PRO A 27 -19.00 9.20 -3.39
N LEU A 28 -18.83 7.89 -3.37
CA LEU A 28 -18.67 7.12 -2.14
C LEU A 28 -17.18 6.93 -1.86
N GLU A 29 -16.70 7.56 -0.79
CA GLU A 29 -15.33 7.42 -0.30
C GLU A 29 -15.24 6.20 0.62
N VAL A 30 -14.27 5.33 0.31
CA VAL A 30 -13.98 4.13 1.10
C VAL A 30 -12.54 4.21 1.61
N SER A 31 -12.36 4.11 2.92
CA SER A 31 -11.04 4.11 3.56
C SER A 31 -10.93 2.98 4.57
N TYR A 32 -9.71 2.63 4.97
CA TYR A 32 -9.54 1.67 6.07
C TYR A 32 -9.90 2.33 7.41
N ALA A 33 -10.56 1.56 8.29
CA ALA A 33 -10.88 1.95 9.65
C ALA A 33 -9.62 2.13 10.50
N ASP A 34 -8.63 1.27 10.26
CA ASP A 34 -7.29 1.43 10.81
C ASP A 34 -6.44 2.32 9.90
N SER A 35 -5.75 3.29 10.52
CA SER A 35 -4.73 4.13 9.88
C SER A 35 -3.44 3.38 9.55
N ALA A 36 -3.45 2.04 9.63
CA ALA A 36 -2.35 1.16 9.28
C ALA A 36 -2.13 1.17 7.76
N CYS A 37 -1.52 2.25 7.28
CA CYS A 37 -0.93 2.26 5.97
C CYS A 37 0.22 1.27 5.98
N VAL A 38 0.01 0.07 5.44
CA VAL A 38 1.10 -0.81 5.00
C VAL A 38 1.76 -0.09 3.81
N THR A 39 2.53 0.95 4.12
CA THR A 39 3.30 1.73 3.15
C THR A 39 4.40 0.90 2.54
N GLN A 40 4.87 -0.13 3.24
CA GLN A 40 6.00 -0.96 2.85
C GLN A 40 5.47 -2.24 2.19
N ARG A 41 5.78 -2.42 0.90
CA ARG A 41 5.56 -3.71 0.25
C ARG A 41 6.49 -4.74 0.90
N PRO A 42 6.02 -5.98 1.16
CA PRO A 42 6.90 -7.04 1.64
C PRO A 42 8.03 -7.24 0.62
N GLN A 43 9.27 -7.20 1.11
CA GLN A 43 10.44 -7.40 0.28
C GLN A 43 10.49 -8.85 -0.22
N ARG A 44 10.82 -9.02 -1.50
CA ARG A 44 10.91 -10.33 -2.16
C ARG A 44 12.32 -10.54 -2.70
N TYR A 45 12.84 -11.76 -2.62
CA TYR A 45 14.11 -12.11 -3.25
C TYR A 45 14.03 -11.97 -4.77
N LEU A 46 15.02 -11.29 -5.36
CA LEU A 46 15.13 -11.12 -6.81
C LEU A 46 16.04 -12.20 -7.39
N PHE A 47 15.50 -13.42 -7.56
CA PHE A 47 16.29 -14.59 -8.02
C PHE A 47 17.02 -14.39 -9.36
N GLN A 48 16.50 -13.52 -10.23
CA GLN A 48 17.16 -13.15 -11.50
C GLN A 48 18.47 -12.38 -11.30
N ARG A 49 18.70 -11.83 -10.10
CA ARG A 49 19.89 -11.06 -9.72
C ARG A 49 20.73 -11.79 -8.66
N ALA A 50 20.42 -13.06 -8.42
CA ALA A 50 21.13 -13.86 -7.42
C ALA A 50 22.56 -14.16 -7.89
N ASP A 51 23.50 -14.06 -6.96
CA ASP A 51 24.82 -14.69 -7.11
C ASP A 51 24.73 -16.13 -6.62
N TRP A 52 24.40 -17.05 -7.53
CA TRP A 52 24.27 -18.47 -7.19
C TRP A 52 25.59 -19.12 -6.77
N ALA A 53 26.74 -18.57 -7.20
CA ALA A 53 28.04 -19.08 -6.79
C ALA A 53 28.30 -18.74 -5.32
N ALA A 54 28.07 -17.49 -4.92
CA ALA A 54 28.15 -17.07 -3.52
C ALA A 54 27.12 -17.81 -2.66
N PHE A 55 25.87 -17.95 -3.12
CA PHE A 55 24.85 -18.70 -2.40
C PHE A 55 25.30 -20.15 -2.15
N ARG A 56 25.81 -20.84 -3.17
CA ARG A 56 26.29 -22.22 -3.05
C ARG A 56 27.45 -22.36 -2.06
N GLN A 57 28.34 -21.38 -2.00
CA GLN A 57 29.47 -21.38 -1.06
C GLN A 57 29.02 -21.13 0.38
N LEU A 58 27.95 -20.35 0.58
CA LEU A 58 27.45 -19.95 1.89
C LEU A 58 26.38 -20.91 2.43
N ALA A 59 25.55 -21.52 1.58
CA ALA A 59 24.46 -22.41 1.95
C ALA A 59 24.95 -23.85 2.20
N VAL A 60 26.07 -24.00 2.92
CA VAL A 60 26.64 -25.31 3.26
C VAL A 60 25.94 -25.85 4.50
N ILE A 61 25.38 -27.05 4.36
CA ILE A 61 24.77 -27.79 5.47
C ILE A 61 25.77 -28.87 5.90
N THR A 62 26.17 -28.85 7.17
CA THR A 62 27.11 -29.83 7.74
C THR A 62 26.36 -30.90 8.53
N GLU A 63 26.99 -32.07 8.71
CA GLU A 63 26.42 -33.18 9.48
C GLU A 63 26.11 -32.76 10.93
N THR A 64 26.95 -31.92 11.53
CA THR A 64 26.73 -31.35 12.87
C THR A 64 25.47 -30.51 13.01
N MET A 65 24.96 -29.92 11.93
CA MET A 65 23.71 -29.15 11.94
C MET A 65 22.46 -30.05 11.92
N VAL A 66 22.63 -31.31 11.49
CA VAL A 66 21.53 -32.28 11.33
C VAL A 66 21.54 -33.31 12.45
N VAL A 67 22.70 -33.65 12.99
CA VAL A 67 22.89 -34.58 14.12
C VAL A 67 22.73 -33.83 15.45
N SER A 68 21.69 -33.00 15.58
CA SER A 68 21.27 -32.48 16.89
C SER A 68 20.39 -33.50 17.59
N ASN A 69 20.40 -33.49 18.94
CA ASN A 69 19.53 -34.35 19.74
C ASN A 69 18.05 -33.95 19.63
N ASP A 70 17.77 -32.72 19.21
CA ASP A 70 16.42 -32.20 18.97
C ASP A 70 16.20 -31.88 17.48
N ILE A 71 15.11 -32.40 16.92
CA ILE A 71 14.73 -32.18 15.53
C ILE A 71 14.32 -30.72 15.27
N GLY A 72 13.74 -30.04 16.27
CA GLY A 72 13.36 -28.64 16.15
C GLY A 72 14.57 -27.74 15.96
N GLU A 73 15.62 -27.98 16.76
CA GLU A 73 16.90 -27.30 16.66
C GLU A 73 17.60 -27.53 15.31
N ALA A 74 17.61 -28.76 14.79
CA ALA A 74 18.14 -29.04 13.45
C ALA A 74 17.42 -28.25 12.36
N ILE A 75 16.08 -28.29 12.36
CA ILE A 75 15.25 -27.57 11.37
C ILE A 75 15.55 -26.07 11.42
N LYS A 76 15.61 -25.50 12.62
CA LYS A 76 15.91 -24.08 12.81
C LYS A 76 17.29 -23.75 12.26
N THR A 77 18.31 -24.53 12.63
CA THR A 77 19.70 -24.28 12.24
C THR A 77 19.89 -24.35 10.71
N VAL A 78 19.27 -25.34 10.06
CA VAL A 78 19.28 -25.46 8.59
C VAL A 78 18.53 -24.32 7.93
N THR A 79 17.35 -23.96 8.45
CA THR A 79 16.54 -22.86 7.91
C THR A 79 17.26 -21.52 8.01
N ASP A 80 17.84 -21.23 9.18
CA ASP A 80 18.61 -20.01 9.44
C ASP A 80 19.84 -19.91 8.52
N GLN A 81 20.52 -21.03 8.25
CA GLN A 81 21.66 -21.07 7.33
C GLN A 81 21.24 -20.73 5.89
N ILE A 82 20.15 -21.33 5.41
CA ILE A 82 19.62 -21.08 4.06
C ILE A 82 19.19 -19.61 3.92
N ILE A 83 18.49 -19.07 4.92
CA ILE A 83 18.04 -17.68 4.92
C ILE A 83 19.23 -16.73 4.95
N SER A 84 20.21 -16.97 5.82
CA SER A 84 21.41 -16.14 5.93
C SER A 84 22.22 -16.12 4.63
N ALA A 85 22.42 -17.29 4.00
CA ALA A 85 23.07 -17.38 2.70
C ALA A 85 22.27 -16.64 1.60
N ALA A 86 20.94 -16.75 1.61
CA ALA A 86 20.08 -16.04 0.67
C ALA A 86 20.13 -14.52 0.87
N ASP A 87 20.19 -14.04 2.11
CA ASP A 87 20.26 -12.62 2.44
C ASP A 87 21.54 -11.95 1.94
N VAL A 88 22.65 -12.70 1.92
CA VAL A 88 23.92 -12.22 1.39
C VAL A 88 23.95 -12.30 -0.14
N ALA A 89 23.48 -13.41 -0.72
CA ALA A 89 23.68 -13.70 -2.14
C ALA A 89 22.55 -13.21 -3.06
N ILE A 90 21.36 -12.93 -2.52
CA ILE A 90 20.16 -12.62 -3.31
C ILE A 90 19.61 -11.25 -2.90
N PRO A 91 19.73 -10.22 -3.73
CA PRO A 91 19.22 -8.91 -3.40
C PRO A 91 17.69 -8.93 -3.28
N LYS A 92 17.16 -8.21 -2.30
CA LYS A 92 15.72 -8.05 -2.07
C LYS A 92 15.14 -6.88 -2.87
N SER A 93 13.88 -6.99 -3.25
CA SER A 93 13.13 -5.91 -3.88
C SER A 93 13.01 -4.70 -2.95
N SER A 94 12.90 -3.50 -3.53
CA SER A 94 12.57 -2.31 -2.75
C SER A 94 11.22 -2.49 -2.06
N SER A 95 11.18 -2.18 -0.77
CA SER A 95 9.95 -2.12 0.01
C SER A 95 9.11 -0.88 -0.30
N HIS A 96 9.70 0.12 -0.95
CA HIS A 96 9.03 1.38 -1.22
C HIS A 96 8.13 1.26 -2.47
N PRO A 97 6.81 1.49 -2.33
CA PRO A 97 5.92 1.54 -3.48
C PRO A 97 6.38 2.68 -4.38
N ARG A 98 6.52 2.39 -5.67
CA ARG A 98 6.75 3.46 -6.65
C ARG A 98 5.54 4.39 -6.58
N LYS A 99 5.79 5.71 -6.49
CA LYS A 99 4.73 6.71 -6.68
C LYS A 99 4.04 6.39 -8.00
N SER A 100 2.72 6.18 -7.94
CA SER A 100 1.92 6.05 -9.16
C SER A 100 2.08 7.35 -9.93
N ARG A 101 2.76 7.28 -11.07
CA ARG A 101 2.75 8.39 -12.03
C ARG A 101 1.33 8.44 -12.57
N LYS A 102 0.66 9.60 -12.43
CA LYS A 102 -0.60 9.90 -13.10
C LYS A 102 -0.24 10.65 -14.40
N PRO A 103 0.00 9.95 -15.53
CA PRO A 103 0.50 10.59 -16.75
C PRO A 103 -0.48 11.64 -17.33
N TRP A 104 -1.76 11.56 -16.97
CA TRP A 104 -2.79 12.53 -17.36
C TRP A 104 -2.93 13.73 -16.41
N TRP A 105 -2.23 13.73 -15.27
CA TRP A 105 -2.33 14.81 -14.28
C TRP A 105 -1.17 15.80 -14.45
N ASN A 106 -1.44 16.91 -15.13
CA ASN A 106 -0.49 18.00 -15.38
C ASN A 106 -0.87 19.28 -14.60
N ASP A 107 -0.09 20.35 -14.75
CA ASP A 107 -0.32 21.60 -14.02
C ASP A 107 -1.64 22.28 -14.43
N ALA A 108 -2.05 22.19 -15.69
CA ALA A 108 -3.35 22.68 -16.13
C ALA A 108 -4.52 21.97 -15.42
N CYS A 109 -4.45 20.64 -15.25
CA CYS A 109 -5.44 19.90 -14.46
C CYS A 109 -5.45 20.34 -12.98
N ARG A 110 -4.28 20.63 -12.42
CA ARG A 110 -4.16 21.11 -11.03
C ARG A 110 -4.78 22.50 -10.87
N GLU A 111 -4.50 23.42 -11.77
CA GLU A 111 -5.05 24.78 -11.76
C GLU A 111 -6.56 24.79 -11.97
N ALA A 112 -7.07 24.01 -12.93
CA ALA A 112 -8.51 23.85 -13.16
C ALA A 112 -9.23 23.34 -11.90
N TYR A 113 -8.68 22.32 -11.25
CA TYR A 113 -9.22 21.78 -10.00
C TYR A 113 -9.22 22.82 -8.85
N GLN A 114 -8.15 23.60 -8.71
CA GLN A 114 -8.08 24.66 -7.68
C GLN A 114 -9.11 25.77 -7.95
N ASN A 115 -9.26 26.19 -9.21
CA ASN A 115 -10.25 27.18 -9.60
C ASN A 115 -11.69 26.69 -9.37
N GLN A 116 -11.99 25.45 -9.73
CA GLN A 116 -13.29 24.83 -9.47
C GLN A 116 -13.61 24.83 -7.97
N ARG A 117 -12.67 24.40 -7.12
CA ARG A 117 -12.86 24.41 -5.66
C ARG A 117 -13.07 25.80 -5.09
N ARG A 118 -12.37 26.81 -5.61
CA ARG A 118 -12.56 28.20 -5.19
C ARG A 118 -13.97 28.68 -5.54
N LEU A 119 -14.39 28.48 -6.79
CA LEU A 119 -15.72 28.89 -7.28
C LEU A 119 -16.85 28.13 -6.58
N MET A 120 -16.66 26.85 -6.26
CA MET A 120 -17.63 26.08 -5.47
C MET A 120 -17.72 26.56 -4.03
N GLY A 121 -16.61 26.92 -3.40
CA GLY A 121 -16.64 27.56 -2.07
C GLY A 121 -17.43 28.88 -2.08
N ASP A 122 -17.19 29.72 -3.09
CA ASP A 122 -17.93 30.97 -3.31
C ASP A 122 -19.43 30.68 -3.51
N PHE A 123 -19.79 29.75 -4.40
CA PHE A 123 -21.17 29.36 -4.69
C PHE A 123 -21.90 28.84 -3.44
N SER A 124 -21.29 27.89 -2.71
CA SER A 124 -21.88 27.36 -1.48
C SER A 124 -22.13 28.45 -0.43
N SER A 125 -21.19 29.38 -0.26
CA SER A 125 -21.35 30.50 0.70
C SER A 125 -22.50 31.45 0.33
N VAL A 126 -22.71 31.71 -0.96
CA VAL A 126 -23.80 32.55 -1.46
C VAL A 126 -25.15 31.86 -1.28
N SER A 127 -25.25 30.54 -1.51
CA SER A 127 -26.49 29.79 -1.27
C SER A 127 -26.91 29.77 0.20
N TYR A 128 -25.97 29.65 1.16
CA TYR A 128 -26.28 29.72 2.59
C TYR A 128 -26.76 31.11 3.05
N LEU A 129 -26.26 32.20 2.44
CA LEU A 129 -26.71 33.56 2.72
C LEU A 129 -28.09 33.87 2.12
N GLY A 130 -28.44 33.22 0.99
CA GLY A 130 -29.76 33.34 0.36
C GLY A 130 -30.88 32.67 1.15
N GLU A 131 -30.59 31.59 1.90
CA GLU A 131 -31.55 30.92 2.78
C GLU A 131 -31.85 31.73 4.06
N SER A 132 -30.89 32.52 4.56
CA SER A 132 -31.04 33.32 5.79
C SER A 132 -31.92 34.57 5.64
N HIS A 133 -32.33 34.92 4.41
CA HIS A 133 -33.24 36.04 4.13
C HIS A 133 -34.67 35.58 3.75
N ARG A 134 -35.00 34.30 3.96
CA ARG A 134 -36.38 33.79 3.96
C ARG A 134 -36.75 33.27 5.36
N ILE A 135 -36.84 34.19 6.33
CA ILE A 135 -37.68 34.02 7.53
C ILE A 135 -38.46 35.31 7.69
#